data_AF-A0A2N1QYG1-F1
#
_entry.id   AF-A0A2N1QYG1-F1
#
_cell.length_a   1.000
_cell.length_b   1.000
_cell.length_c   1.000
_cell.angle_alpha   90.00
_cell.angle_beta   90.00
_cell.angle_gamma   90.00
#
_symmetry.space_group_name_H-M   'P 1'
#
loop_
_entity.id
_entity.type
_entity.pdbx_description
1 polymer ?
#
loop_
_entity_poly.entity_id
_entity_poly.type
_entity_poly.pdbx_seq_one_letter_code
_entity_poly.pdbx_strand_id
1 'polypeptide(L)'
;MIKYSSGRLILAGDIGGTNTNLALVNQEEGRFSIVFLRRYSTQDEISLLGPIESFLREALAAGFGQNIDSCCISAAGPVING
;
A
#
# COMPACT_ATOMS: atom_id res chain seq x y z
N MET A 1 8.86 -13.24 13.73
CA MET A 1 8.13 -12.45 14.75
C MET A 1 7.05 -11.67 14.02
N ILE A 2 5.79 -12.04 14.16
CA ILE A 2 4.66 -11.42 13.44
C ILE A 2 4.22 -10.21 14.27
N LYS A 3 4.20 -9.00 13.68
CA LYS A 3 4.02 -7.76 14.44
C LYS A 3 2.56 -7.34 14.72
N TYR A 4 1.56 -7.92 14.05
CA TYR A 4 0.15 -7.53 14.20
C TYR A 4 -0.76 -8.75 14.14
N SER A 5 -1.68 -8.89 15.11
CA SER A 5 -2.55 -10.07 15.25
C SER A 5 -3.99 -9.77 15.68
N SER A 6 -4.45 -8.51 15.62
CA SER A 6 -5.81 -8.15 16.10
C SER A 6 -6.58 -7.12 15.23
N GLY A 7 -5.96 -6.55 14.19
CA GLY A 7 -6.59 -5.57 13.30
C GLY A 7 -6.66 -6.02 11.84
N ARG A 8 -7.40 -5.28 11.02
CA ARG A 8 -7.43 -5.47 9.56
C ARG A 8 -6.24 -4.78 8.92
N LEU A 9 -5.55 -5.47 8.02
CA LEU A 9 -4.43 -4.92 7.28
C LEU A 9 -4.90 -4.44 5.89
N ILE A 10 -4.68 -3.17 5.60
CA ILE A 10 -5.15 -2.50 4.40
C ILE A 10 -3.94 -2.03 3.58
N LEU A 11 -3.91 -2.35 2.29
CA LEU A 11 -3.02 -1.70 1.34
C LEU A 11 -3.64 -0.37 0.90
N ALA A 12 -3.00 0.74 1.22
CA ALA A 12 -3.40 2.06 0.80
C ALA A 12 -2.42 2.61 -0.25
N GLY A 13 -2.93 3.24 -1.30
CA GLY A 13 -2.13 3.87 -2.34
C GLY A 13 -2.61 5.27 -2.67
N ASP A 14 -1.67 6.18 -2.86
CA ASP A 14 -1.86 7.54 -3.37
C ASP A 14 -0.97 7.72 -4.60
N ILE A 15 -1.61 7.74 -5.77
CA ILE A 15 -0.96 7.66 -7.08
C ILE A 15 -1.09 9.02 -7.76
N GLY A 16 0.01 9.77 -7.81
CA GLY A 16 0.11 11.04 -8.53
C GLY A 16 0.94 10.94 -9.80
N GLY A 17 1.11 12.05 -10.52
CA GLY A 17 1.97 12.09 -11.71
C GLY A 17 3.48 12.06 -11.42
N THR A 18 3.88 12.38 -10.19
CA THR A 18 5.30 12.41 -9.77
C THR A 18 5.63 11.25 -8.82
N ASN A 19 4.76 11.00 -7.84
CA ASN A 19 5.02 10.04 -6.78
C ASN A 19 3.88 9.03 -6.69
N THR A 20 4.27 7.77 -6.47
CA THR A 20 3.39 6.68 -6.04
C THR A 20 3.73 6.39 -4.59
N ASN A 21 2.82 6.74 -3.68
CA ASN A 21 2.97 6.45 -2.25
C ASN A 21 2.15 5.20 -1.92
N LEU A 22 2.79 4.19 -1.32
CA LEU A 22 2.14 2.95 -0.90
C LEU A 22 2.35 2.73 0.59
N ALA A 23 1.28 2.35 1.29
CA ALA A 23 1.28 2.11 2.73
C ALA A 23 0.53 0.83 3.09
N LEU A 24 1.02 0.12 4.11
CA LEU A 24 0.22 -0.82 4.86
C LEU A 24 -0.34 -0.10 6.08
N VAL A 25 -1.64 -0.20 6.27
CA VAL A 25 -2.38 0.45 7.34
C VAL A 25 -3.06 -0.62 8.19
N ASN A 26 -2.79 -0.62 9.50
CA ASN A 26 -3.54 -1.42 10.45
C ASN A 26 -4.78 -0.65 10.89
N GLN A 27 -5.95 -1.28 10.78
CA GLN A 27 -7.21 -0.80 11.32
C GLN A 27 -7.59 -1.63 12.55
N GLU A 28 -7.61 -1.02 13.71
CA GLU A 28 -7.92 -1.66 14.99
C GLU A 28 -8.77 -0.72 15.84
N GLU A 29 -9.89 -1.21 16.38
CA GLU A 29 -10.83 -0.42 17.20
C GLU A 29 -11.24 0.92 16.56
N GLY A 30 -11.43 0.93 15.24
CA GLY A 30 -11.80 2.12 14.47
C GLY A 30 -10.66 3.14 14.25
N ARG A 31 -9.44 2.84 14.72
CA ARG A 31 -8.25 3.67 14.50
C ARG A 31 -7.42 3.12 13.35
N PHE A 32 -6.82 4.03 12.58
CA PHE A 32 -5.92 3.70 11.47
C PHE A 32 -4.49 4.10 11.84
N SER A 33 -3.54 3.20 11.61
CA SER A 33 -2.11 3.46 11.81
C SER A 33 -1.29 2.91 10.65
N ILE A 34 -0.36 3.69 10.13
CA ILE A 34 0.56 3.25 9.08
C ILE A 34 1.63 2.37 9.73
N VAL A 35 1.79 1.14 9.24
CA VAL A 35 2.76 0.17 9.76
C VAL A 35 3.94 -0.05 8.81
N PHE A 36 3.77 0.27 7.52
CA PHE A 36 4.84 0.24 6.52
C PHE A 36 4.53 1.27 5.43
N LEU A 37 5.53 2.02 4.96
CA LEU A 37 5.38 3.08 3.97
C LEU A 37 6.58 3.12 3.02
N ARG A 38 6.31 3.30 1.73
CA ARG A 38 7.31 3.60 0.71
C ARG A 38 6.79 4.61 -0.29
N ARG A 39 7.74 5.25 -0.97
CA ARG A 39 7.50 6.15 -2.09
C ARG A 39 8.32 5.66 -3.27
N TYR A 40 7.69 5.63 -4.43
CA TYR A 40 8.29 5.32 -5.72
C TYR A 40 8.10 6.51 -6.65
N SER A 41 9.07 6.75 -7.54
CA SER A 41 8.92 7.71 -8.64
C SER A 41 7.92 7.15 -9.63
N THR A 42 6.84 7.88 -9.93
CA THR A 42 5.85 7.41 -10.93
C THR A 42 6.42 7.43 -12.34
N GLN A 43 7.36 8.34 -12.60
CA GLN A 43 7.96 8.51 -13.92
C GLN A 43 8.91 7.38 -14.29
N ASP A 44 9.44 6.67 -13.30
CA ASP A 44 10.37 5.54 -13.52
C ASP A 44 9.61 4.22 -13.77
N GLU A 45 8.28 4.23 -13.70
CA GLU A 45 7.45 3.03 -13.66
C GLU A 45 6.54 2.97 -14.87
N ILE A 46 6.60 1.84 -15.60
CA ILE A 46 5.78 1.60 -16.79
C ILE A 46 4.32 1.33 -16.41
N SER A 47 4.08 0.84 -15.19
CA SER A 47 2.75 0.54 -14.66
C SER A 47 2.72 0.60 -13.13
N LEU A 48 1.53 0.68 -12.56
CA LEU A 48 1.34 0.62 -11.10
C LEU A 48 1.70 -0.74 -10.48
N LEU A 49 1.76 -1.81 -11.28
CA LEU A 49 2.09 -3.16 -10.78
C LEU A 49 3.51 -3.23 -10.23
N GLY A 50 4.48 -2.59 -10.90
CA GLY A 50 5.89 -2.61 -10.49
C GLY A 50 6.12 -2.08 -9.07
N PRO A 51 5.61 -0.88 -8.73
CA PRO A 51 5.65 -0.34 -7.37
C PRO A 51 4.93 -1.23 -6.36
N ILE A 52 3.75 -1.78 -6.69
CA ILE A 52 3.00 -2.65 -5.78
C ILE A 52 3.78 -3.93 -5.46
N GLU A 53 4.33 -4.61 -6.48
CA GLU A 53 5.12 -5.82 -6.29
C GLU A 53 6.38 -5.57 -5.45
N SER A 54 7.10 -4.48 -5.76
CA SER A 54 8.28 -4.08 -5.00
C SER A 54 7.92 -3.73 -3.56
N PHE A 55 6.84 -2.99 -3.35
CA PHE A 55 6.33 -2.66 -2.03
C PHE A 55 5.98 -3.89 -1.20
N LEU A 56 5.23 -4.83 -1.78
CA LEU A 56 4.84 -6.06 -1.08
C LEU A 56 6.05 -6.93 -0.75
N ARG A 57 7.01 -7.06 -1.66
CA ARG A 57 8.28 -7.77 -1.41
C ARG A 57 9.06 -7.13 -0.26
N GLU A 58 9.21 -5.80 -0.26
CA GLU A 58 9.89 -5.07 0.80
C GLU A 58 9.14 -5.17 2.15
N ALA A 59 7.80 -5.09 2.13
CA ALA A 59 6.97 -5.23 3.32
C ALA A 59 7.09 -6.62 3.94
N LEU A 60 7.01 -7.67 3.11
CA LEU A 60 7.19 -9.07 3.52
C LEU A 60 8.58 -9.29 4.12
N ALA A 61 9.63 -8.79 3.47
CA ALA A 61 11.00 -8.86 4.01
C ALA A 61 11.15 -8.13 5.36
N ALA A 62 10.38 -7.06 5.58
CA ALA A 62 10.34 -6.33 6.84
C ALA A 62 9.40 -6.95 7.89
N GLY A 63 8.74 -8.07 7.58
CA GLY A 63 7.85 -8.79 8.50
C GLY A 63 6.40 -8.28 8.54
N PHE A 64 5.99 -7.49 7.55
CA PHE A 64 4.62 -7.00 7.34
C PHE A 64 3.98 -7.67 6.13
N GLY A 65 2.72 -7.32 5.79
CA GLY A 65 2.11 -7.68 4.51
C GLY A 65 1.63 -9.12 4.37
N GLN A 66 1.67 -9.91 5.44
CA GLN A 66 0.95 -11.19 5.49
C GLN A 66 -0.55 -10.89 5.69
N ASN A 67 -1.41 -11.49 4.85
CA ASN A 67 -2.87 -11.37 4.88
C ASN A 67 -3.38 -9.91 4.81
N ILE A 68 -3.21 -9.26 3.65
CA ILE A 68 -3.85 -7.98 3.36
C ILE A 68 -5.34 -8.23 3.11
N ASP A 69 -6.21 -7.64 3.93
CA ASP A 69 -7.66 -7.86 3.88
C ASP A 69 -8.35 -7.04 2.80
N SER A 70 -7.80 -5.86 2.48
CA SER A 70 -8.40 -4.93 1.53
C SER A 70 -7.36 -3.99 0.92
N CYS A 71 -7.73 -3.39 -0.20
CA CYS A 71 -6.92 -2.42 -0.90
C CYS A 71 -7.77 -1.18 -1.23
N CYS A 72 -7.18 0.01 -1.06
CA CYS A 72 -7.77 1.28 -1.45
C CYS A 72 -6.72 2.13 -2.16
N ILE A 73 -6.98 2.48 -3.41
CA ILE A 73 -6.08 3.29 -4.22
C ILE A 73 -6.79 4.58 -4.61
N SER A 74 -6.19 5.71 -4.25
CA SER A 74 -6.52 7.03 -4.78
C SER A 74 -5.59 7.34 -5.94
N ALA A 75 -6.14 7.79 -7.07
CA ALA A 75 -5.36 8.16 -8.25
C ALA A 75 -5.70 9.58 -8.71
N ALA A 76 -4.69 10.36 -9.06
CA ALA A 76 -4.81 11.69 -9.65
C ALA A 76 -5.18 11.58 -11.15
N GLY A 77 -6.32 10.98 -11.43
CA GLY A 77 -6.84 10.76 -12.78
C GLY A 77 -8.27 10.21 -12.75
N PRO A 78 -8.97 10.19 -13.89
CA PRO A 78 -10.32 9.66 -13.95
C PRO A 78 -10.33 8.14 -13.79
N VAL A 79 -11.30 7.64 -13.03
CA VAL A 79 -11.70 6.22 -13.06
C VAL A 79 -12.76 6.08 -14.14
N ILE A 80 -12.46 5.31 -15.20
CA ILE A 80 -13.36 5.09 -16.32
C ILE A 80 -13.83 3.64 -16.27
N ASN A 81 -15.15 3.42 -16.25
CA ASN A 81 -15.78 2.09 -16.17
C ASN A 81 -15.38 1.28 -14.92
N GLY A 82 -15.54 1.87 -13.74
CA GLY A 82 -15.30 1.20 -12.45
C GLY A 82 -16.35 0.14 -12.10
#